data_AF-A0A0D0ADU1-F1
#
_entry.id   AF-A0A0D0ADU1-F1
#
_cell.length_a   1.000
_cell.length_b   1.000
_cell.length_c   1.000
_cell.angle_alpha   90.00
_cell.angle_beta   90.00
_cell.angle_gamma   90.00
#
_symmetry.space_group_name_H-M   'P 1'
#
loop_
_entity.id
_entity.type
_entity.pdbx_description
1 polymer ?
#
loop_
_entity_poly.entity_id
_entity_poly.type
_entity_poly.pdbx_seq_one_letter_code
_entity_poly.pdbx_strand_id
1 'polypeptide(L)'
;MTSSLRNSLHRRNHKERSQLSHRAKFGILEKHKDYVKRAQDYHSKQDRITRLRQKAADRNKDEFYFGMNKERTVQGVHVKDRGNVSMPMDMVKLLKTQDEGYVRTMRANGIKKIERIKSQLTALANLIAPQDDNVEDDGEDALDETDLETLREAGVIPPETKRRPLPRHIIFAENETEAKQLSQQRSSNKVKTSEVDIEQAEVNLGWKTVESASSRRRRKNKTSAGASTDVVEDAEETRQLNVQNRKRLLKELAARLKRDTQLRYTQRELEMQRFLAGKGGRRKLRGVEEVGAENDDEDEDDMVDAVASKASKADEKTYKPRVYKWRIERKR
;
A
#
# COMPACT_ATOMS: atom_id res chain seq x y z
N MET A 1 41.69 -66.67 -6.74
CA MET A 1 43.02 -66.04 -6.76
C MET A 1 43.03 -64.86 -5.80
N THR A 2 44.08 -64.77 -5.01
CA THR A 2 44.13 -64.24 -3.65
C THR A 2 44.26 -62.71 -3.56
N SER A 3 43.27 -62.04 -2.95
CA SER A 3 43.32 -60.65 -2.52
C SER A 3 43.84 -60.48 -1.08
N SER A 4 44.59 -61.45 -0.55
CA SER A 4 44.93 -61.54 0.87
C SER A 4 46.13 -60.66 1.30
N LEU A 5 47.16 -60.51 0.44
CA LEU A 5 48.33 -59.65 0.74
C LEU A 5 48.24 -58.22 0.18
N ARG A 6 47.16 -57.89 -0.55
CA ARG A 6 46.96 -56.59 -1.21
C ARG A 6 46.14 -55.58 -0.38
N ASN A 7 45.67 -55.99 0.80
CA ASN A 7 44.88 -55.19 1.74
C ASN A 7 45.67 -54.70 2.97
N SER A 8 46.96 -55.07 3.11
CA SER A 8 47.81 -54.67 4.25
C SER A 8 48.39 -53.25 4.11
N LEU A 9 48.52 -52.74 2.87
CA LEU A 9 48.95 -51.36 2.59
C LEU A 9 47.75 -50.51 2.18
N HIS A 10 47.50 -49.43 2.92
CA HIS A 10 46.46 -48.44 2.57
C HIS A 10 46.70 -47.88 1.17
N ARG A 11 45.75 -48.08 0.26
CA ARG A 11 45.78 -47.48 -1.09
C ARG A 11 45.44 -46.00 -0.99
N ARG A 12 46.20 -45.16 -1.69
CA ARG A 12 45.95 -43.71 -1.70
C ARG A 12 44.62 -43.42 -2.39
N ASN A 13 43.76 -42.66 -1.73
CA ASN A 13 42.56 -42.13 -2.36
C ASN A 13 42.94 -41.00 -3.33
N HIS A 14 42.56 -41.14 -4.61
CA HIS A 14 42.80 -40.11 -5.62
C HIS A 14 41.61 -39.16 -5.69
N LYS A 15 41.82 -37.90 -5.29
CA LYS A 15 40.79 -36.84 -5.34
C LYS A 15 40.58 -36.35 -6.77
N GLU A 16 39.33 -36.01 -7.10
CA GLU A 16 38.98 -35.43 -8.40
C GLU A 16 39.34 -33.93 -8.46
N ARG A 17 39.67 -33.43 -9.65
CA ARG A 17 40.02 -32.02 -9.88
C ARG A 17 38.77 -31.18 -10.13
N SER A 18 38.79 -29.93 -9.63
CA SER A 18 37.76 -28.92 -9.91
C SER A 18 37.82 -28.38 -11.36
N GLN A 19 36.81 -27.58 -11.73
CA GLN A 19 36.82 -26.79 -12.97
C GLN A 19 37.91 -25.70 -12.92
N LEU A 20 38.44 -25.29 -14.09
CA LEU A 20 39.35 -24.16 -14.19
C LEU A 20 38.65 -22.85 -13.78
N SER A 21 39.34 -21.99 -13.04
CA SER A 21 38.78 -20.73 -12.50
C SER A 21 38.18 -19.83 -13.60
N HIS A 22 38.89 -19.63 -14.71
CA HIS A 22 38.41 -18.82 -15.84
C HIS A 22 37.17 -19.44 -16.55
N ARG A 23 36.93 -20.74 -16.37
CA ARG A 23 35.78 -21.47 -16.95
C ARG A 23 34.66 -21.74 -15.94
N ALA A 24 34.75 -21.18 -14.73
CA ALA A 24 33.74 -21.37 -13.69
C ALA A 24 32.33 -20.92 -14.12
N LYS A 25 32.23 -19.96 -15.07
CA LYS A 25 30.95 -19.53 -15.66
C LYS A 25 30.13 -20.69 -16.28
N PHE A 26 30.78 -21.74 -16.77
CA PHE A 26 30.10 -22.90 -17.39
C PHE A 26 29.64 -23.95 -16.36
N GLY A 27 29.83 -23.70 -15.06
CA GLY A 27 29.46 -24.61 -14.00
C GLY A 27 30.49 -25.72 -13.78
N ILE A 28 30.01 -26.84 -13.22
CA ILE A 28 30.86 -27.96 -12.82
C ILE A 28 31.51 -28.65 -14.02
N LEU A 29 32.78 -29.01 -13.89
CA LEU A 29 33.47 -29.83 -14.90
C LEU A 29 33.02 -31.28 -14.75
N GLU A 30 32.06 -31.67 -15.59
CA GLU A 30 31.52 -33.02 -15.61
C GLU A 30 32.62 -34.07 -15.77
N LYS A 31 32.53 -35.13 -14.97
CA LYS A 31 33.43 -36.28 -15.04
C LYS A 31 32.71 -37.48 -15.66
N HIS A 32 33.45 -38.58 -15.85
CA HIS A 32 32.89 -39.79 -16.45
C HIS A 32 31.64 -40.29 -15.69
N LYS A 33 31.62 -40.19 -14.35
CA LYS A 33 30.45 -40.56 -13.54
C LYS A 33 29.21 -39.71 -13.87
N ASP A 34 29.38 -38.42 -14.12
CA ASP A 34 28.29 -37.51 -14.48
C ASP A 34 27.83 -37.76 -15.92
N TYR A 35 28.78 -37.97 -16.83
CA TYR A 35 28.51 -38.38 -18.21
C TYR A 35 27.66 -39.65 -18.26
N VAL A 36 28.02 -40.68 -17.50
CA VAL A 36 27.27 -41.95 -17.47
C VAL A 36 25.84 -41.72 -17.02
N LYS A 37 25.61 -40.93 -15.96
CA LYS A 37 24.26 -40.57 -15.50
C LYS A 37 23.47 -39.82 -16.56
N ARG A 38 24.08 -38.82 -17.21
CA ARG A 38 23.45 -38.05 -18.29
C ARG A 38 23.11 -38.93 -19.49
N ALA A 39 24.02 -39.79 -19.90
CA ALA A 39 23.82 -40.72 -21.01
C ALA A 39 22.69 -41.70 -20.69
N GLN A 40 22.64 -42.27 -19.49
CA GLN A 40 21.56 -43.15 -19.06
C GLN A 40 20.19 -42.45 -19.06
N ASP A 41 20.10 -41.22 -18.53
CA ASP A 41 18.87 -40.42 -18.56
C ASP A 41 18.44 -40.10 -20.00
N TYR A 42 19.38 -39.71 -20.87
CA TYR A 42 19.10 -39.45 -22.28
C TYR A 42 18.55 -40.68 -23.00
N HIS A 43 19.21 -41.84 -22.87
CA HIS A 43 18.73 -43.09 -23.50
C HIS A 43 17.39 -43.53 -22.91
N SER A 44 17.18 -43.39 -21.59
CA SER A 44 15.89 -43.69 -20.95
C SER A 44 14.74 -42.84 -21.53
N LYS A 45 15.01 -41.54 -21.77
CA LYS A 45 14.05 -40.63 -22.41
C LYS A 45 13.82 -41.01 -23.88
N GLN A 46 14.88 -41.31 -24.63
CA GLN A 46 14.77 -41.76 -26.03
C GLN A 46 13.94 -43.04 -26.14
N ASP A 47 14.23 -44.06 -25.32
CA ASP A 47 13.47 -45.30 -25.30
C ASP A 47 11.99 -45.07 -24.99
N ARG A 48 11.68 -44.18 -24.04
CA ARG A 48 10.30 -43.80 -23.72
C ARG A 48 9.61 -43.13 -24.91
N ILE A 49 10.29 -42.19 -25.59
CA ILE A 49 9.75 -41.50 -26.76
C ILE A 49 9.52 -42.49 -27.91
N THR A 50 10.47 -43.40 -28.17
CA THR A 50 10.34 -44.43 -29.20
C THR A 50 9.15 -45.34 -28.94
N ARG A 51 8.97 -45.81 -27.70
CA ARG A 51 7.79 -46.60 -27.32
C ARG A 51 6.47 -45.81 -27.48
N LEU A 52 6.46 -44.51 -27.15
CA LEU A 52 5.28 -43.67 -27.36
C LEU A 52 4.97 -43.46 -28.84
N ARG A 53 6.00 -43.32 -29.69
CA ARG A 53 5.83 -43.24 -31.15
C ARG A 53 5.25 -44.53 -31.74
N GLN A 54 5.75 -45.69 -31.31
CA GLN A 54 5.21 -46.99 -31.72
C GLN A 54 3.72 -47.10 -31.32
N LYS A 55 3.39 -46.82 -30.05
CA LYS A 55 1.99 -46.81 -29.59
C LYS A 55 1.09 -45.86 -30.38
N ALA A 56 1.61 -44.69 -30.78
CA ALA A 56 0.86 -43.74 -31.59
C ALA A 56 0.65 -44.22 -33.04
N ALA A 57 1.64 -44.92 -33.61
CA ALA A 57 1.56 -45.50 -34.95
C ALA A 57 0.60 -46.70 -35.01
N ASP A 58 0.63 -47.55 -33.99
CA ASP A 58 -0.20 -48.76 -33.89
C ASP A 58 -1.62 -48.48 -33.36
N ARG A 59 -2.03 -47.21 -33.23
CA ARG A 59 -3.33 -46.82 -32.68
C ARG A 59 -4.48 -47.24 -33.60
N ASN A 60 -5.46 -47.96 -33.05
CA ASN A 60 -6.71 -48.24 -33.74
C ASN A 60 -7.58 -46.97 -33.80
N LYS A 61 -8.03 -46.58 -35.00
CA LYS A 61 -8.84 -45.37 -35.21
C LYS A 61 -10.25 -45.48 -34.63
N ASP A 62 -10.74 -46.71 -34.50
CA ASP A 62 -12.11 -47.01 -34.03
C ASP A 62 -12.13 -47.44 -32.55
N GLU A 63 -11.04 -47.22 -31.80
CA GLU A 63 -10.98 -47.54 -30.39
C GLU A 63 -11.96 -46.68 -29.57
N PHE A 64 -12.74 -47.31 -28.70
CA PHE A 64 -13.66 -46.63 -27.79
C PHE A 64 -13.47 -47.09 -26.35
N TYR A 65 -13.22 -46.13 -25.46
CA TYR A 65 -13.14 -46.34 -24.01
C TYR A 65 -14.19 -45.48 -23.32
N PHE A 66 -14.86 -46.00 -22.28
CA PHE A 66 -15.89 -45.25 -21.53
C PHE A 66 -15.39 -43.94 -20.90
N GLY A 67 -14.07 -43.82 -20.67
CA GLY A 67 -13.45 -42.57 -20.20
C GLY A 67 -13.58 -41.41 -21.20
N MET A 68 -13.66 -41.70 -22.49
CA MET A 68 -13.82 -40.70 -23.56
C MET A 68 -15.11 -39.89 -23.45
N ASN A 69 -16.10 -40.37 -22.68
CA ASN A 69 -17.35 -39.62 -22.44
C ASN A 69 -17.17 -38.43 -21.50
N LYS A 70 -16.21 -38.50 -20.57
CA LYS A 70 -15.97 -37.45 -19.55
C LYS A 70 -14.75 -36.61 -19.87
N GLU A 71 -13.76 -37.23 -20.51
CA GLU A 71 -12.50 -36.61 -20.85
C GLU A 71 -12.58 -35.94 -22.22
N ARG A 72 -11.87 -34.82 -22.38
CA ARG A 72 -11.85 -34.08 -23.64
C ARG A 72 -10.43 -33.76 -24.07
N THR A 73 -10.27 -33.62 -25.37
CA THR A 73 -9.01 -33.25 -26.00
C THR A 73 -9.19 -31.89 -26.67
N VAL A 74 -8.29 -30.95 -26.40
CA VAL A 74 -8.30 -29.62 -27.02
C VAL A 74 -7.04 -29.51 -27.88
N GLN A 75 -7.21 -29.23 -29.18
CA GLN A 75 -6.11 -29.18 -30.15
C GLN A 75 -5.20 -30.43 -30.13
N GLY A 76 -5.78 -31.62 -29.91
CA GLY A 76 -5.02 -32.87 -29.87
C GLY A 76 -4.33 -33.18 -28.53
N VAL A 77 -4.43 -32.32 -27.51
CA VAL A 77 -3.90 -32.56 -26.16
C VAL A 77 -5.03 -32.85 -25.18
N HIS A 78 -4.88 -33.93 -24.40
CA HIS A 78 -5.83 -34.30 -23.36
C HIS A 78 -5.87 -33.25 -22.24
N VAL A 79 -7.05 -32.69 -21.96
CA VAL A 79 -7.25 -31.67 -20.93
C VAL A 79 -8.08 -32.26 -19.79
N LYS A 80 -7.48 -32.31 -18.60
CA LYS A 80 -8.18 -32.65 -17.36
C LYS A 80 -8.84 -31.43 -16.76
N ASP A 81 -10.00 -31.65 -16.15
CA ASP A 81 -10.66 -30.62 -15.36
C ASP A 81 -9.82 -30.28 -14.12
N ARG A 82 -9.75 -28.98 -13.81
CA ARG A 82 -9.07 -28.45 -12.60
C ARG A 82 -10.00 -28.44 -11.38
N GLY A 83 -11.28 -28.78 -11.58
CA GLY A 83 -12.29 -28.86 -10.51
C GLY A 83 -13.19 -27.63 -10.41
N ASN A 84 -13.13 -26.70 -11.37
CA ASN A 84 -14.00 -25.52 -11.36
C ASN A 84 -15.36 -25.87 -11.98
N VAL A 85 -16.39 -25.91 -11.14
CA VAL A 85 -17.76 -26.25 -11.57
C VAL A 85 -18.59 -24.98 -11.74
N SER A 86 -19.49 -24.99 -12.74
CA SER A 86 -20.49 -23.91 -12.89
C SER A 86 -21.43 -23.93 -11.68
N MET A 87 -21.45 -22.81 -10.93
CA MET A 87 -22.31 -22.68 -9.75
C MET A 87 -23.71 -22.22 -10.15
N PRO A 88 -24.77 -22.72 -9.48
CA PRO A 88 -26.12 -22.22 -9.69
C PRO A 88 -26.20 -20.74 -9.29
N MET A 89 -27.01 -19.98 -10.03
CA MET A 89 -27.09 -18.51 -9.88
C MET A 89 -27.47 -18.07 -8.45
N ASP A 90 -28.27 -18.86 -7.74
CA ASP A 90 -28.67 -18.53 -6.37
C ASP A 90 -27.53 -18.67 -5.36
N MET A 91 -26.62 -19.64 -5.59
CA MET A 91 -25.38 -19.75 -4.81
C MET A 91 -24.44 -18.58 -5.11
N VAL A 92 -24.33 -18.17 -6.37
CA VAL A 92 -23.51 -17.00 -6.76
C VAL A 92 -24.04 -15.73 -6.09
N LYS A 93 -25.37 -15.52 -6.07
CA LYS A 93 -25.99 -14.37 -5.37
C LYS A 93 -25.70 -14.37 -3.88
N LEU A 94 -25.77 -15.54 -3.23
CA LEU A 94 -25.47 -15.68 -1.81
C LEU A 94 -24.01 -15.29 -1.52
N LEU A 95 -23.06 -15.87 -2.26
CA LEU A 95 -21.62 -15.57 -2.11
C LEU A 95 -21.34 -14.08 -2.32
N LYS A 96 -21.90 -13.48 -3.37
CA LYS A 96 -21.74 -12.03 -3.63
C LYS A 96 -22.33 -11.14 -2.53
N THR A 97 -23.44 -11.58 -1.93
CA THR A 97 -24.05 -10.86 -0.80
C THR A 97 -23.17 -10.95 0.46
N GLN A 98 -22.57 -12.11 0.71
CA GLN A 98 -21.60 -12.31 1.80
C GLN A 98 -20.35 -11.45 1.59
N ASP A 99 -19.80 -11.44 0.38
CA ASP A 99 -18.64 -10.62 0.02
C ASP A 99 -18.93 -9.12 0.20
N GLU A 100 -20.10 -8.64 -0.25
CA GLU A 100 -20.51 -7.24 -0.07
C GLU A 100 -20.62 -6.88 1.42
N GLY A 101 -21.22 -7.75 2.23
CA GLY A 101 -21.33 -7.57 3.67
C GLY A 101 -19.95 -7.51 4.35
N TYR A 102 -19.03 -8.38 3.95
CA TYR A 102 -17.66 -8.38 4.45
C TYR A 102 -16.92 -7.08 4.08
N VAL A 103 -16.99 -6.64 2.82
CA VAL A 103 -16.38 -5.36 2.39
C VAL A 103 -16.98 -4.17 3.15
N ARG A 104 -18.30 -4.15 3.35
CA ARG A 104 -18.99 -3.08 4.10
C ARG A 104 -18.50 -3.00 5.55
N THR A 105 -18.37 -4.13 6.23
CA THR A 105 -17.87 -4.18 7.62
C THR A 105 -16.39 -3.80 7.72
N MET A 106 -15.56 -4.29 6.79
CA MET A 106 -14.15 -3.89 6.70
C MET A 106 -13.98 -2.40 6.44
N ARG A 107 -14.81 -1.81 5.58
CA ARG A 107 -14.84 -0.37 5.33
C ARG A 107 -15.24 0.41 6.58
N ALA A 108 -16.32 0.02 7.26
CA ALA A 108 -16.76 0.68 8.50
C ALA A 108 -15.68 0.65 9.60
N ASN A 109 -14.97 -0.47 9.74
CA ASN A 109 -13.83 -0.58 10.65
C ASN A 109 -12.65 0.30 10.20
N GLY A 110 -12.41 0.42 8.90
CA GLY A 110 -11.42 1.31 8.31
C GLY A 110 -11.70 2.78 8.61
N ILE A 111 -12.95 3.22 8.42
CA ILE A 111 -13.41 4.59 8.70
C ILE A 111 -13.17 4.96 10.16
N LYS A 112 -13.56 4.09 11.11
CA LYS A 112 -13.31 4.32 12.55
C LYS A 112 -11.83 4.50 12.87
N LYS A 113 -10.93 3.77 12.19
CA LYS A 113 -9.48 3.93 12.37
C LYS A 113 -8.97 5.23 11.76
N ILE A 114 -9.50 5.63 10.60
CA ILE A 114 -9.22 6.93 9.98
C ILE A 114 -9.65 8.06 10.92
N GLU A 115 -10.84 8.00 11.50
CA GLU A 115 -11.35 8.99 12.47
C GLU A 115 -10.45 9.11 13.71
N ARG A 116 -9.97 7.99 14.26
CA ARG A 116 -9.01 8.01 15.38
C ARG A 116 -7.72 8.72 15.01
N ILE A 117 -7.14 8.42 13.85
CA ILE A 117 -5.90 9.07 13.40
C ILE A 117 -6.14 10.55 13.11
N LYS A 118 -7.28 10.91 12.52
CA LYS A 118 -7.70 12.30 12.36
C LYS A 118 -7.75 13.01 13.72
N SER A 119 -8.40 12.41 14.72
CA SER A 119 -8.47 13.00 16.08
C SER A 119 -7.10 13.15 16.73
N GLN A 120 -6.19 12.19 16.52
CA GLN A 120 -4.82 12.25 17.03
C GLN A 120 -4.03 13.38 16.35
N LEU A 121 -4.11 13.48 15.02
CA LEU A 121 -3.46 14.54 14.25
C LEU A 121 -3.99 15.92 14.64
N THR A 122 -5.31 16.09 14.79
CA THR A 122 -5.90 17.37 15.22
C THR A 122 -5.52 17.76 16.64
N ALA A 123 -5.27 16.79 17.53
CA ALA A 123 -4.85 17.04 18.89
C ALA A 123 -3.37 17.47 18.99
N LEU A 124 -2.55 17.20 17.97
CA LEU A 124 -1.18 17.68 17.91
C LEU A 124 -1.17 19.19 17.62
N ALA A 125 -0.81 19.99 18.63
CA ALA A 125 -0.77 21.45 18.55
C ALA A 125 0.12 22.00 17.41
N ASN A 126 1.13 21.21 16.98
CA ASN A 126 2.09 21.55 15.93
C ASN A 126 1.70 21.01 14.54
N LEU A 127 0.41 20.74 14.26
CA LEU A 127 -0.01 20.17 12.96
C LEU A 127 0.09 21.17 11.79
N ILE A 128 0.02 22.46 12.05
CA ILE A 128 0.30 23.52 11.07
C ILE A 128 1.14 24.54 11.83
N ALA A 129 2.46 24.49 11.63
CA ALA A 129 3.31 25.57 12.09
C ALA A 129 2.77 26.89 11.50
N PRO A 130 2.67 27.98 12.27
CA PRO A 130 2.30 29.26 11.69
C PRO A 130 3.30 29.58 10.58
N GLN A 131 2.81 29.62 9.35
CA GLN A 131 3.54 30.17 8.21
C GLN A 131 3.85 31.64 8.56
N ASP A 132 5.06 31.92 9.04
CA ASP A 132 5.58 33.28 9.04
C ASP A 132 6.10 33.47 7.61
N ASP A 133 5.46 34.34 6.82
CA ASP A 133 5.71 34.55 5.38
C ASP A 133 7.14 35.04 5.05
N ASN A 134 8.06 35.09 6.02
CA ASN A 134 9.41 35.66 5.91
C ASN A 134 10.55 34.71 6.33
N VAL A 135 10.28 33.43 6.56
CA VAL A 135 11.34 32.45 6.78
C VAL A 135 11.27 31.45 5.62
N GLU A 136 12.25 31.50 4.73
CA GLU A 136 12.62 30.34 3.87
C GLU A 136 13.05 29.22 4.83
N ASP A 137 12.06 28.54 5.40
CA ASP A 137 12.26 27.46 6.37
C ASP A 137 12.59 26.20 5.58
N ASP A 138 13.86 26.06 5.20
CA ASP A 138 14.51 24.80 4.76
C ASP A 138 14.59 23.77 5.92
N GLY A 139 13.61 23.77 6.82
CA GLY A 139 13.55 22.91 8.00
C GLY A 139 12.94 21.55 7.67
N GLU A 140 13.57 20.47 8.16
CA GLU A 140 13.08 19.07 8.05
C GLU A 140 11.67 18.83 8.65
N ASP A 141 11.08 19.85 9.29
CA ASP A 141 9.76 19.86 9.95
C ASP A 141 8.60 20.30 9.04
N ALA A 142 8.89 20.85 7.85
CA ALA A 142 7.89 21.26 6.87
C ALA A 142 7.09 20.05 6.35
N LEU A 143 5.78 20.24 6.12
CA LEU A 143 4.95 19.21 5.50
C LEU A 143 5.16 19.24 3.98
N ASP A 144 5.42 18.08 3.40
CA ASP A 144 5.43 17.92 1.95
C ASP A 144 4.05 18.27 1.37
N GLU A 145 4.00 18.73 0.12
CA GLU A 145 2.73 19.02 -0.57
C GLU A 145 1.79 17.81 -0.56
N THR A 146 2.34 16.60 -0.66
CA THR A 146 1.57 15.35 -0.57
C THR A 146 0.92 15.14 0.80
N ASP A 147 1.61 15.53 1.88
CA ASP A 147 1.06 15.44 3.24
C ASP A 147 -0.06 16.47 3.43
N LEU A 148 0.11 17.68 2.89
CA LEU A 148 -0.94 18.70 2.87
C LEU A 148 -2.17 18.23 2.09
N GLU A 149 -1.98 17.61 0.93
CA GLU A 149 -3.07 17.03 0.14
C GLU A 149 -3.81 15.93 0.92
N THR A 150 -3.10 15.06 1.63
CA THR A 150 -3.74 14.01 2.45
C THR A 150 -4.56 14.60 3.60
N LEU A 151 -4.10 15.69 4.20
CA LEU A 151 -4.83 16.41 5.25
C LEU A 151 -6.07 17.13 4.71
N ARG A 152 -6.01 17.63 3.46
CA ARG A 152 -7.17 18.20 2.75
C ARG A 152 -8.19 17.12 2.37
N GLU A 153 -7.76 15.99 1.82
CA GLU A 153 -8.63 14.85 1.50
C GLU A 153 -9.28 14.30 2.78
N ALA A 154 -8.52 14.27 3.88
CA ALA A 154 -9.03 13.92 5.20
C ALA A 154 -10.01 14.95 5.77
N GLY A 155 -10.08 16.16 5.24
CA GLY A 155 -10.89 17.26 5.76
C GLY A 155 -10.40 17.78 7.12
N VAL A 156 -9.12 17.58 7.44
CA VAL A 156 -8.49 18.13 8.65
C VAL A 156 -8.11 19.59 8.44
N ILE A 157 -7.68 19.93 7.22
CA ILE A 157 -7.38 21.30 6.79
C ILE A 157 -8.45 21.72 5.77
N PRO A 158 -8.96 22.96 5.83
CA PRO A 158 -9.86 23.46 4.80
C PRO A 158 -9.21 23.43 3.41
N PRO A 159 -10.00 23.27 2.34
CA PRO A 159 -9.45 23.33 0.98
C PRO A 159 -8.84 24.71 0.73
N GLU A 160 -7.82 24.79 -0.14
CA GLU A 160 -7.27 26.06 -0.58
C GLU A 160 -8.38 26.93 -1.19
N THR A 161 -8.73 28.00 -0.49
CA THR A 161 -9.61 29.03 -1.03
C THR A 161 -8.79 30.27 -1.29
N LYS A 162 -9.04 30.97 -2.40
CA LYS A 162 -8.38 32.25 -2.74
C LYS A 162 -8.73 33.41 -1.79
N ARG A 163 -9.34 33.13 -0.63
CA ARG A 163 -9.74 34.14 0.36
C ARG A 163 -8.61 34.30 1.39
N ARG A 164 -8.31 35.55 1.73
CA ARG A 164 -7.35 35.87 2.80
C ARG A 164 -7.78 35.16 4.09
N PRO A 165 -6.87 34.46 4.79
CA PRO A 165 -7.22 33.76 6.03
C PRO A 165 -7.70 34.78 7.08
N LEU A 166 -8.78 34.45 7.76
CA LEU A 166 -9.21 35.20 8.95
C LEU A 166 -8.13 35.07 10.04
N PRO A 167 -7.86 36.13 10.82
CA PRO A 167 -6.85 36.08 11.86
C PRO A 167 -7.21 35.03 12.93
N ARG A 168 -6.28 34.09 13.19
CA ARG A 168 -6.48 32.95 14.13
C ARG A 168 -6.59 33.40 15.59
N HIS A 169 -5.95 34.50 15.96
CA HIS A 169 -5.91 35.02 17.32
C HIS A 169 -6.22 36.52 17.31
N ILE A 170 -7.40 36.87 17.80
CA ILE A 170 -7.87 38.25 17.92
C ILE A 170 -7.76 38.63 19.40
N ILE A 171 -6.98 39.68 19.68
CA ILE A 171 -6.87 40.25 21.01
C ILE A 171 -7.72 41.51 21.03
N PHE A 172 -8.69 41.56 21.92
CA PHE A 172 -9.48 42.76 22.18
C PHE A 172 -8.76 43.60 23.23
N ALA A 173 -8.74 44.91 23.05
CA ALA A 173 -8.17 45.88 24.00
C ALA A 173 -9.28 46.86 24.43
N GLU A 174 -9.25 47.31 25.68
CA GLU A 174 -10.30 48.19 26.22
C GLU A 174 -10.08 49.65 25.83
N ASN A 175 -8.82 50.05 25.62
CA ASN A 175 -8.45 51.41 25.24
C ASN A 175 -7.46 51.47 24.06
N GLU A 176 -7.48 52.56 23.29
CA GLU A 176 -6.55 52.75 22.15
C GLU A 176 -5.06 52.76 22.56
N THR A 177 -4.77 53.21 23.78
CA THR A 177 -3.42 53.21 24.35
C THR A 177 -2.95 51.80 24.68
N GLU A 178 -3.83 50.95 25.21
CA GLU A 178 -3.58 49.54 25.52
C GLU A 178 -3.36 48.71 24.24
N ALA A 179 -4.17 48.96 23.20
CA ALA A 179 -3.99 48.32 21.89
C ALA A 179 -2.59 48.58 21.30
N LYS A 180 -2.09 49.82 21.41
CA LYS A 180 -0.75 50.21 20.94
C LYS A 180 0.36 49.56 21.77
N GLN A 181 0.18 49.47 23.10
CA GLN A 181 1.13 48.78 23.98
C GLN A 181 1.21 47.28 23.70
N LEU A 182 0.07 46.60 23.52
CA LEU A 182 0.03 45.17 23.17
C LEU A 182 0.66 44.90 21.79
N SER A 183 0.44 45.79 20.82
CA SER A 183 1.10 45.72 19.52
C SER A 183 2.62 45.93 19.62
N GLN A 184 3.08 46.86 20.45
CA GLN A 184 4.51 47.14 20.66
C GLN A 184 5.20 46.02 21.46
N GLN A 185 4.55 45.46 22.48
CA GLN A 185 5.07 44.32 23.26
C GLN A 185 5.28 43.07 22.40
N ARG A 186 4.40 42.82 21.42
CA ARG A 186 4.62 41.73 20.44
C ARG A 186 5.87 41.96 19.60
N SER A 187 6.19 43.21 19.24
CA SER A 187 7.39 43.52 18.46
C SER A 187 8.68 43.43 19.28
N SER A 188 8.65 43.80 20.57
CA SER A 188 9.82 43.75 21.45
C SER A 188 10.16 42.34 21.94
N ASN A 189 9.15 41.46 22.11
CA ASN A 189 9.37 40.05 22.45
C ASN A 189 9.77 39.18 21.25
N LYS A 190 9.80 39.73 20.02
CA LYS A 190 10.20 38.98 18.81
C LYS A 190 11.71 38.67 18.74
N VAL A 191 12.54 39.30 19.60
CA VAL A 191 14.02 39.17 19.56
C VAL A 191 14.60 38.25 20.65
N LYS A 192 13.79 37.70 21.57
CA LYS A 192 14.25 36.73 22.56
C LYS A 192 13.70 35.33 22.29
N THR A 193 14.24 34.69 21.25
CA THR A 193 14.12 33.24 21.04
C THR A 193 15.45 32.57 21.36
N SER A 194 15.88 32.73 22.61
CA SER A 194 16.83 31.85 23.30
C SER A 194 16.62 32.15 24.79
N GLU A 195 16.18 31.14 25.54
CA GLU A 195 15.78 31.23 26.96
C GLU A 195 14.47 32.02 27.21
N VAL A 196 13.35 31.36 26.93
CA VAL A 196 12.19 31.53 27.80
C VAL A 196 12.35 30.48 28.89
N ASP A 197 12.93 30.88 30.03
CA ASP A 197 12.68 30.19 31.28
C ASP A 197 11.15 30.18 31.45
N ILE A 198 10.56 29.01 31.23
CA ILE A 198 9.21 28.73 31.72
C ILE A 198 9.38 28.62 33.23
N GLU A 199 9.45 29.77 33.90
CA GLU A 199 8.96 29.82 35.26
C GLU A 199 7.51 29.35 35.16
N GLN A 200 7.26 28.13 35.62
CA GLN A 200 5.93 27.66 35.95
C GLN A 200 5.42 28.59 37.05
N ALA A 201 4.94 29.77 36.66
CA ALA A 201 3.99 30.49 37.46
C ALA A 201 2.79 29.54 37.51
N GLU A 202 2.70 28.79 38.60
CA GLU A 202 1.52 28.04 39.00
C GLU A 202 0.37 29.05 39.00
N VAL A 203 -0.32 29.19 37.86
CA VAL A 203 -1.57 29.94 37.81
C VAL A 203 -2.53 29.13 38.64
N ASN A 204 -2.66 29.53 39.89
CA ASN A 204 -3.48 28.89 40.89
C ASN A 204 -4.94 29.16 40.53
N LEU A 205 -5.51 28.32 39.66
CA LEU A 205 -6.86 28.40 39.11
C LEU A 205 -7.97 28.10 40.16
N GLY A 206 -7.69 28.31 41.45
CA GLY A 206 -8.67 28.20 42.53
C GLY A 206 -9.18 26.77 42.78
N TRP A 207 -8.52 25.73 42.26
CA TRP A 207 -8.81 24.36 42.64
C TRP A 207 -8.12 24.05 43.96
N LYS A 208 -8.90 23.78 45.01
CA LYS A 208 -8.39 23.45 46.35
C LYS A 208 -7.45 22.24 46.27
N THR A 209 -6.15 22.48 46.42
CA THR A 209 -5.16 21.43 46.65
C THR A 209 -5.32 20.93 48.08
N VAL A 210 -5.48 19.62 48.25
CA VAL A 210 -5.52 18.98 49.57
C VAL A 210 -4.07 18.82 50.01
N GLU A 211 -3.63 19.65 50.96
CA GLU A 211 -2.26 19.62 51.47
C GLU A 211 -1.99 18.32 52.23
N SER A 212 -1.28 17.37 51.61
CA SER A 212 -0.62 16.29 52.35
C SER A 212 0.79 16.73 52.74
N ALA A 213 0.99 16.97 54.02
CA ALA A 213 2.28 17.33 54.60
C ALA A 213 3.30 16.18 54.45
N SER A 214 4.35 16.40 53.63
CA SER A 214 5.60 15.65 53.76
C SER A 214 6.80 16.40 53.17
N SER A 215 7.74 16.71 54.07
CA SER A 215 9.18 16.86 53.82
C SER A 215 9.66 18.01 52.89
N ARG A 216 9.98 19.15 53.53
CA ARG A 216 10.98 20.11 53.03
C ARG A 216 12.37 19.47 53.11
N ARG A 217 12.91 19.02 51.98
CA ARG A 217 14.34 18.73 51.83
C ARG A 217 14.98 19.85 51.02
N ARG A 218 15.66 20.76 51.74
CA ARG A 218 16.47 21.86 51.19
C ARG A 218 17.48 21.29 50.18
N ARG A 219 17.26 21.49 48.87
CA ARG A 219 18.28 21.27 47.84
C ARG A 219 19.25 22.44 47.89
N LYS A 220 20.52 22.12 48.12
CA LYS A 220 21.66 23.05 48.07
C LYS A 220 21.94 23.35 46.60
N ASN A 221 21.89 24.63 46.23
CA ASN A 221 22.24 25.10 44.89
C ASN A 221 23.66 24.63 44.54
N LYS A 222 23.75 23.72 43.56
CA LYS A 222 24.98 23.40 42.85
C LYS A 222 24.96 24.26 41.60
N THR A 223 25.99 25.08 41.45
CA THR A 223 26.22 26.01 40.35
C THR A 223 25.93 25.38 38.99
N SER A 224 24.96 25.98 38.30
CA SER A 224 24.44 25.67 36.99
C SER A 224 25.41 26.15 35.90
N ALA A 225 26.11 25.22 35.28
CA ALA A 225 26.78 25.45 33.99
C ALA A 225 26.65 24.25 33.02
N GLY A 226 26.02 23.14 33.45
CA GLY A 226 25.78 21.95 32.62
C GLY A 226 24.37 21.38 32.75
N ALA A 227 23.43 22.15 33.31
CA ALA A 227 22.02 21.76 33.41
C ALA A 227 21.15 22.43 32.32
N SER A 228 21.65 23.50 31.70
CA SER A 228 20.97 24.16 30.56
C SER A 228 21.14 23.37 29.26
N THR A 229 22.26 22.67 29.08
CA THR A 229 22.50 21.83 27.91
C THR A 229 21.62 20.57 27.91
N ASP A 230 21.56 19.84 29.03
CA ASP A 230 20.74 18.61 29.14
C ASP A 230 19.24 18.89 28.92
N VAL A 231 18.71 20.02 29.42
CA VAL A 231 17.28 20.38 29.26
C VAL A 231 16.96 20.80 27.82
N VAL A 232 17.91 21.40 27.11
CA VAL A 232 17.75 21.77 25.69
C VAL A 232 17.87 20.53 24.81
N GLU A 233 18.79 19.62 25.10
CA GLU A 233 18.92 18.33 24.41
C GLU A 233 17.65 17.47 24.57
N ASP A 234 17.10 17.35 25.80
CA ASP A 234 15.83 16.66 26.06
C ASP A 234 14.64 17.29 25.29
N ALA A 235 14.63 18.61 25.13
CA ALA A 235 13.59 19.33 24.40
C ALA A 235 13.68 19.13 22.88
N GLU A 236 14.90 19.07 22.33
CA GLU A 236 15.13 18.79 20.92
C GLU A 236 14.80 17.34 20.56
N GLU A 237 15.18 16.38 21.40
CA GLU A 237 14.83 14.96 21.22
C GLU A 237 13.31 14.76 21.21
N THR A 238 12.60 15.36 22.16
CA THR A 238 11.12 15.27 22.21
C THR A 238 10.47 15.92 20.98
N ARG A 239 11.02 17.03 20.47
CA ARG A 239 10.57 17.65 19.22
C ARG A 239 10.75 16.71 18.02
N GLN A 240 11.93 16.11 17.86
CA GLN A 240 12.20 15.15 16.78
C GLN A 240 11.28 13.93 16.85
N LEU A 241 11.05 13.37 18.05
CA LEU A 241 10.11 12.27 18.25
C LEU A 241 8.69 12.64 17.85
N ASN A 242 8.25 13.87 18.18
CA ASN A 242 6.93 14.36 17.79
C ASN A 242 6.80 14.52 16.27
N VAL A 243 7.84 15.01 15.59
CA VAL A 243 7.88 15.13 14.12
C VAL A 243 7.83 13.76 13.45
N GLN A 244 8.63 12.81 13.93
CA GLN A 244 8.61 11.43 13.42
C GLN A 244 7.25 10.76 13.65
N ASN A 245 6.63 10.94 14.82
CA ASN A 245 5.30 10.42 15.11
C ASN A 245 4.24 11.03 14.19
N ARG A 246 4.31 12.36 13.96
CA ARG A 246 3.43 13.06 13.01
C ARG A 246 3.58 12.52 11.59
N LYS A 247 4.81 12.43 11.06
CA LYS A 247 5.09 11.85 9.72
C LYS A 247 4.58 10.41 9.61
N ARG A 248 4.73 9.60 10.66
CA ARG A 248 4.18 8.24 10.74
C ARG A 248 2.66 8.23 10.65
N LEU A 249 1.98 9.09 11.42
CA LEU A 249 0.51 9.19 11.41
C LEU A 249 -0.03 9.68 10.06
N LEU A 250 0.64 10.63 9.41
CA LEU A 250 0.28 11.13 8.08
C LEU A 250 0.42 10.04 7.01
N LYS A 251 1.57 9.34 6.98
CA LYS A 251 1.77 8.22 6.07
C LYS A 251 0.75 7.10 6.29
N GLU A 252 0.41 6.82 7.54
CA GLU A 252 -0.63 5.85 7.87
C GLU A 252 -2.03 6.33 7.43
N LEU A 253 -2.36 7.60 7.65
CA LEU A 253 -3.60 8.22 7.21
C LEU A 253 -3.75 8.13 5.68
N ALA A 254 -2.72 8.54 4.93
CA ALA A 254 -2.69 8.48 3.48
C ALA A 254 -2.93 7.06 2.96
N ALA A 255 -2.22 6.07 3.51
CA ALA A 255 -2.41 4.66 3.14
C ALA A 255 -3.82 4.15 3.48
N ARG A 256 -4.45 4.66 4.55
CA ARG A 256 -5.82 4.29 4.94
C ARG A 256 -6.87 4.96 4.07
N LEU A 257 -6.70 6.23 3.70
CA LEU A 257 -7.58 6.92 2.75
C LEU A 257 -7.59 6.22 1.39
N LYS A 258 -6.41 5.90 0.85
CA LYS A 258 -6.29 5.10 -0.38
C LYS A 258 -6.96 3.73 -0.28
N ARG A 259 -6.89 3.08 0.88
CA ARG A 259 -7.60 1.82 1.11
C ARG A 259 -9.12 2.03 1.20
N ASP A 260 -9.60 3.10 1.84
CA ASP A 260 -11.04 3.40 1.90
C ASP A 260 -11.61 3.68 0.51
N THR A 261 -10.89 4.42 -0.33
CA THR A 261 -11.32 4.68 -1.72
C THR A 261 -11.42 3.38 -2.52
N GLN A 262 -10.42 2.49 -2.40
CA GLN A 262 -10.47 1.16 -2.99
C GLN A 262 -11.66 0.32 -2.48
N LEU A 263 -11.86 0.25 -1.16
CA LEU A 263 -12.98 -0.49 -0.56
C LEU A 263 -14.34 0.10 -0.94
N ARG A 264 -14.43 1.42 -1.11
CA ARG A 264 -15.63 2.11 -1.58
C ARG A 264 -15.93 1.73 -3.03
N TYR A 265 -14.90 1.65 -3.87
CA TYR A 265 -15.05 1.22 -5.26
C TYR A 265 -15.47 -0.25 -5.36
N THR A 266 -14.82 -1.14 -4.63
CA THR A 266 -15.18 -2.56 -4.62
C THR A 266 -16.58 -2.79 -4.05
N GLN A 267 -16.96 -2.07 -2.98
CA GLN A 267 -18.32 -2.11 -2.44
C GLN A 267 -19.34 -1.71 -3.50
N ARG A 268 -19.11 -0.61 -4.21
CA ARG A 268 -20.01 -0.13 -5.28
C ARG A 268 -20.10 -1.15 -6.41
N GLU A 269 -19.00 -1.79 -6.80
CA GLU A 269 -19.00 -2.84 -7.83
C GLU A 269 -19.75 -4.09 -7.39
N LEU A 270 -19.62 -4.53 -6.14
CA LEU A 270 -20.35 -5.68 -5.61
C LEU A 270 -21.84 -5.39 -5.48
N GLU A 271 -22.23 -4.21 -4.97
CA GLU A 271 -23.62 -3.76 -4.93
C GLU A 271 -24.22 -3.74 -6.34
N MET A 272 -23.45 -3.25 -7.30
CA MET A 272 -23.81 -3.22 -8.70
C MET A 272 -23.98 -4.64 -9.28
N GLN A 273 -23.05 -5.55 -9.04
CA GLN A 273 -23.16 -6.96 -9.43
C GLN A 273 -24.38 -7.63 -8.80
N ARG A 274 -24.71 -7.31 -7.55
CA ARG A 274 -25.91 -7.80 -6.87
C ARG A 274 -27.17 -7.29 -7.54
N PHE A 275 -27.24 -5.99 -7.85
CA PHE A 275 -28.32 -5.44 -8.66
C PHE A 275 -28.32 -6.08 -10.06
N LEU A 276 -27.15 -6.51 -10.58
CA LEU A 276 -27.04 -7.24 -11.84
C LEU A 276 -27.65 -8.64 -11.84
N ALA A 277 -27.42 -9.38 -10.78
CA ALA A 277 -28.00 -10.70 -10.59
C ALA A 277 -29.48 -10.63 -10.15
N GLY A 278 -29.98 -9.44 -9.77
CA GLY A 278 -31.36 -9.21 -9.37
C GLY A 278 -32.38 -9.41 -10.50
N LYS A 279 -33.65 -9.56 -10.14
CA LYS A 279 -34.76 -9.68 -11.10
C LYS A 279 -35.10 -8.30 -11.70
N GLY A 280 -35.53 -8.28 -12.97
CA GLY A 280 -35.98 -7.07 -13.66
C GLY A 280 -35.38 -6.93 -15.06
N GLY A 281 -35.97 -6.05 -15.89
CA GLY A 281 -35.45 -5.68 -17.21
C GLY A 281 -34.30 -4.69 -17.10
N ARG A 282 -33.24 -4.89 -17.89
CA ARG A 282 -31.94 -4.21 -17.72
C ARG A 282 -31.36 -3.93 -19.09
N ARG A 283 -31.05 -2.67 -19.39
CA ARG A 283 -30.51 -2.24 -20.69
C ARG A 283 -29.13 -1.66 -20.50
N LYS A 284 -28.14 -2.22 -21.19
CA LYS A 284 -26.78 -1.67 -21.23
C LYS A 284 -26.80 -0.43 -22.13
N LEU A 285 -26.61 0.77 -21.55
CA LEU A 285 -26.66 2.01 -22.32
C LEU A 285 -25.34 2.33 -23.01
N ARG A 286 -24.20 2.02 -22.38
CA ARG A 286 -22.85 2.26 -22.91
C ARG A 286 -21.90 1.14 -22.47
N GLY A 287 -20.88 0.88 -23.29
CA GLY A 287 -19.79 -0.05 -23.02
C GLY A 287 -18.93 0.37 -21.82
N VAL A 288 -17.91 -0.44 -21.52
CA VAL A 288 -16.86 -0.03 -20.59
C VAL A 288 -16.03 1.02 -21.32
N GLU A 289 -15.93 2.21 -20.76
CA GLU A 289 -15.06 3.27 -21.29
C GLU A 289 -13.91 3.48 -20.32
N GLU A 290 -12.72 3.49 -20.89
CA GLU A 290 -11.50 3.80 -20.15
C GLU A 290 -11.47 5.31 -19.91
N VAL A 291 -11.62 5.72 -18.65
CA VAL A 291 -11.58 7.14 -18.28
C VAL A 291 -10.11 7.59 -18.30
N GLY A 292 -9.70 8.13 -19.45
CA GLY A 292 -8.34 8.62 -19.73
C GLY A 292 -7.94 8.64 -21.21
N ALA A 293 -8.78 8.15 -22.14
CA ALA A 293 -8.59 8.45 -23.55
C ALA A 293 -9.02 9.92 -23.78
N GLU A 294 -8.05 10.84 -23.71
CA GLU A 294 -8.21 12.13 -24.36
C GLU A 294 -8.46 11.86 -25.85
N ASN A 295 -9.58 12.35 -26.36
CA ASN A 295 -9.91 12.26 -27.77
C ASN A 295 -8.97 13.22 -28.52
N ASP A 296 -7.83 12.71 -28.98
CA ASP A 296 -7.17 13.25 -30.17
C ASP A 296 -7.86 12.62 -31.39
N ASP A 297 -9.07 13.09 -31.67
CA ASP A 297 -9.76 12.86 -32.94
C ASP A 297 -9.90 14.21 -33.66
N GLU A 298 -8.77 14.87 -33.92
CA GLU A 298 -8.64 15.82 -35.02
C GLU A 298 -7.53 15.28 -35.94
N ASP A 299 -7.87 15.10 -37.22
CA ASP A 299 -7.02 14.70 -38.35
C ASP A 299 -6.83 13.19 -38.63
N GLU A 300 -7.69 12.62 -39.49
CA GLU A 300 -7.31 12.11 -40.83
C GLU A 300 -8.45 11.28 -41.44
N ASP A 301 -9.22 11.92 -42.32
CA ASP A 301 -10.02 11.27 -43.34
C ASP A 301 -9.08 10.54 -44.32
N ASP A 302 -8.91 9.21 -44.19
CA ASP A 302 -8.71 8.24 -45.29
C ASP A 302 -8.18 6.88 -44.79
N MET A 303 -9.08 5.93 -44.49
CA MET A 303 -8.94 4.52 -44.92
C MET A 303 -10.11 3.66 -44.47
N VAL A 304 -10.78 3.06 -45.46
CA VAL A 304 -11.80 2.03 -45.32
C VAL A 304 -11.17 0.65 -45.03
N ASP A 305 -11.82 -0.10 -44.14
CA ASP A 305 -11.68 -1.54 -43.86
C ASP A 305 -10.36 -2.09 -43.26
N ALA A 306 -10.28 -2.09 -41.92
CA ALA A 306 -9.59 -3.16 -41.18
C ALA A 306 -10.15 -3.34 -39.76
N VAL A 307 -10.87 -4.45 -39.58
CA VAL A 307 -11.36 -5.00 -38.32
C VAL A 307 -10.19 -5.41 -37.42
N ALA A 308 -10.18 -4.88 -36.18
CA ALA A 308 -9.81 -5.53 -34.92
C ALA A 308 -9.12 -4.53 -33.99
N SER A 309 -9.93 -3.89 -33.14
CA SER A 309 -9.49 -3.07 -32.02
C SER A 309 -8.43 -3.78 -31.18
N LYS A 310 -7.17 -3.30 -31.24
CA LYS A 310 -6.13 -3.62 -30.27
C LYS A 310 -6.53 -2.97 -28.94
N ALA A 311 -7.07 -3.77 -28.03
CA ALA A 311 -7.22 -3.38 -26.65
C ALA A 311 -5.83 -3.19 -26.04
N SER A 312 -5.43 -1.93 -25.80
CA SER A 312 -4.26 -1.60 -24.99
C SER A 312 -4.48 -2.16 -23.58
N LYS A 313 -3.49 -2.88 -23.06
CA LYS A 313 -3.49 -3.33 -21.67
C LYS A 313 -3.32 -2.10 -20.78
N ALA A 314 -4.38 -1.73 -20.07
CA ALA A 314 -4.36 -0.68 -19.07
C ALA A 314 -3.32 -0.95 -17.97
N ASP A 315 -2.68 0.11 -17.48
CA ASP A 315 -1.80 0.06 -16.32
C ASP A 315 -2.58 -0.39 -15.08
N GLU A 316 -2.27 -1.60 -14.61
CA GLU A 316 -2.91 -2.35 -13.53
C GLU A 316 -2.85 -1.67 -12.14
N LYS A 317 -2.19 -0.51 -12.03
CA LYS A 317 -1.78 0.10 -10.75
C LYS A 317 -2.81 1.03 -10.13
N THR A 318 -3.84 1.45 -10.87
CA THR A 318 -4.89 2.35 -10.34
C THR A 318 -6.27 1.81 -10.70
N TYR A 319 -6.81 0.93 -9.85
CA TYR A 319 -8.18 0.42 -9.99
C TYR A 319 -9.19 1.59 -9.92
N LYS A 320 -9.69 2.01 -11.08
CA LYS A 320 -10.82 2.93 -11.22
C LYS A 320 -12.11 2.09 -11.36
N PRO A 321 -13.20 2.44 -10.65
CA PRO A 321 -14.44 1.66 -10.69
C PRO A 321 -15.03 1.68 -12.09
N ARG A 322 -15.55 0.54 -12.55
CA ARG A 322 -16.26 0.46 -13.84
C ARG A 322 -17.53 1.29 -13.78
N VAL A 323 -17.58 2.40 -14.53
CA VAL A 323 -18.77 3.23 -14.64
C VAL A 323 -19.69 2.66 -15.70
N TYR A 324 -20.85 2.16 -15.27
CA TYR A 324 -21.92 1.80 -16.18
C TYR A 324 -23.11 2.71 -15.92
N LYS A 325 -23.72 3.21 -17.00
CA LYS A 325 -24.98 3.96 -16.95
C LYS A 325 -26.12 2.99 -17.29
N TRP A 326 -27.11 2.86 -16.41
CA TRP A 326 -28.36 2.14 -16.70
C TRP A 326 -29.56 2.99 -16.27
N ARG A 327 -30.68 2.86 -16.99
CA ARG A 327 -31.97 3.41 -16.60
C ARG A 327 -32.95 2.26 -16.36
N ILE A 328 -33.72 2.35 -15.29
CA ILE A 328 -34.88 1.48 -15.06
C ILE A 328 -36.04 2.09 -15.87
N GLU A 329 -36.33 1.54 -17.03
CA GLU A 329 -37.58 1.81 -17.74
C GLU A 329 -38.60 0.78 -17.27
N ARG A 330 -39.58 1.19 -16.46
CA ARG A 330 -40.81 0.42 -16.29
C ARG A 330 -41.63 0.63 -17.56
N LYS A 331 -41.78 -0.40 -18.39
CA LYS A 331 -42.86 -0.40 -19.39
C LYS A 331 -44.17 -0.26 -18.64
N ARG A 332 -44.90 0.81 -18.94
CA ARG A 332 -46.28 1.02 -18.51
C ARG A 332 -47.20 0.09 -19.29
#